data_AF-A0A350P663-F1
#
_entry.id   AF-A0A350P663-F1
#
_cell.length_a   1.000
_cell.length_b   1.000
_cell.length_c   1.000
_cell.angle_alpha   90.00
_cell.angle_beta   90.00
_cell.angle_gamma   90.00
#
_symmetry.space_group_name_H-M   'P 1'
#
loop_
_entity.id
_entity.type
_entity.pdbx_description
1 polymer ?
#
loop_
_entity_poly.entity_id
_entity_poly.type
_entity_poly.pdbx_seq_one_letter_code
_entity_poly.pdbx_strand_id
1 'polypeptide(L)'
;MTKPELKGARIAIIGLGGSQVDFAINVQNSKTWDEVWVINSAVSVYHADRMFMMDPASRYLDTEDAGLQTEVMRRVLPDIPAEIPIYSCVKDERVPAIVEYPLAEIAGEFATVYFNNTVSYAIAFALWCRVGHIDFYGIDFSYKHNLHFAEAGRACCEFWISKCMSEGIMIGAPSSSSLMDNNVELDQKLYGYHRLHDPLVAIMDNDSRWLICPKSQLNEAVKQHELQFDEAPTAPEPYRG
;
A
#
# COMPACT_ATOMS: atom_id res chain seq x y z
N MET A 1 -16.72 -2.03 -17.58
CA MET A 1 -16.76 -2.80 -16.32
C MET A 1 -17.69 -2.07 -15.35
N THR A 2 -18.46 -2.76 -14.51
CA THR A 2 -19.25 -2.10 -13.46
C THR A 2 -18.35 -1.80 -12.26
N LYS A 3 -18.43 -0.59 -11.73
CA LYS A 3 -17.71 -0.16 -10.52
C LYS A 3 -18.12 -1.04 -9.33
N PRO A 4 -17.18 -1.65 -8.58
CA PRO A 4 -17.54 -2.48 -7.42
C PRO A 4 -18.03 -1.60 -6.25
N GLU A 5 -18.93 -2.15 -5.44
CA GLU A 5 -19.49 -1.47 -4.25
C GLU A 5 -18.56 -1.64 -3.03
N LEU A 6 -17.53 -0.79 -2.93
CA LEU A 6 -16.52 -0.85 -1.84
C LEU A 6 -16.49 0.41 -0.99
N LYS A 7 -17.56 1.21 -1.06
CA LYS A 7 -17.61 2.49 -0.35
C LYS A 7 -17.47 2.23 1.16
N GLY A 8 -16.48 2.87 1.79
CA GLY A 8 -16.22 2.73 3.22
C GLY A 8 -15.49 1.45 3.64
N ALA A 9 -15.16 0.54 2.72
CA ALA A 9 -14.43 -0.69 3.03
C ALA A 9 -13.01 -0.40 3.55
N ARG A 10 -12.51 -1.23 4.45
CA ARG A 10 -11.11 -1.27 4.87
C ARG A 10 -10.36 -2.30 4.04
N ILE A 11 -9.36 -1.86 3.29
CA ILE A 11 -8.58 -2.74 2.40
C ILE A 11 -7.11 -2.80 2.79
N ALA A 12 -6.45 -3.90 2.44
CA ALA A 12 -5.00 -4.01 2.43
C ALA A 12 -4.48 -4.01 0.98
N ILE A 13 -3.41 -3.27 0.69
CA ILE A 13 -2.69 -3.35 -0.60
C ILE A 13 -1.29 -3.91 -0.35
N ILE A 14 -0.98 -5.07 -0.93
CA ILE A 14 0.26 -5.80 -0.72
C ILE A 14 1.12 -5.79 -1.99
N GLY A 15 2.26 -5.12 -1.92
CA GLY A 15 3.31 -5.13 -2.93
C GLY A 15 4.45 -6.10 -2.62
N LEU A 16 5.60 -5.86 -3.26
CA LEU A 16 6.74 -6.79 -3.26
C LEU A 16 7.91 -6.35 -2.37
N GLY A 17 7.80 -5.20 -1.71
CA GLY A 17 8.80 -4.69 -0.77
C GLY A 17 8.89 -5.54 0.51
N GLY A 18 9.96 -5.35 1.28
CA GLY A 18 10.22 -6.14 2.49
C GLY A 18 9.19 -5.95 3.59
N SER A 19 8.57 -4.76 3.69
CA SER A 19 7.52 -4.49 4.70
C SER A 19 6.25 -5.33 4.49
N GLN A 20 6.14 -6.11 3.41
CA GLN A 20 5.05 -7.08 3.22
C GLN A 20 4.98 -8.15 4.32
N VAL A 21 6.09 -8.40 5.02
CA VAL A 21 6.14 -9.35 6.15
C VAL A 21 5.20 -8.91 7.29
N ASP A 22 5.03 -7.60 7.49
CA ASP A 22 4.16 -7.07 8.55
C ASP A 22 2.69 -7.41 8.31
N PHE A 23 2.27 -7.62 7.06
CA PHE A 23 0.92 -8.12 6.75
C PHE A 23 0.70 -9.50 7.36
N ALA A 24 1.65 -10.42 7.17
CA ALA A 24 1.55 -11.79 7.67
C ALA A 24 1.51 -11.81 9.20
N ILE A 25 2.35 -11.00 9.86
CA ILE A 25 2.34 -10.88 11.32
C ILE A 25 1.00 -10.30 11.81
N ASN A 26 0.48 -9.27 11.14
CA ASN A 26 -0.82 -8.69 11.49
C ASN A 26 -1.98 -9.69 11.34
N VAL A 27 -2.00 -10.51 10.29
CA VAL A 27 -2.98 -11.60 10.13
C VAL A 27 -2.86 -12.60 11.27
N GLN A 28 -1.63 -13.00 11.65
CA GLN A 28 -1.39 -13.90 12.79
C GLN A 28 -1.86 -13.28 14.12
N ASN A 29 -1.81 -11.95 14.24
CA ASN A 29 -2.34 -11.17 15.34
C ASN A 29 -3.84 -10.82 15.18
N SER A 30 -4.56 -11.54 14.32
CA SER A 30 -6.01 -11.43 14.11
C SER A 30 -6.50 -10.10 13.51
N LYS A 31 -5.61 -9.28 12.93
CA LYS A 31 -6.03 -8.12 12.12
C LYS A 31 -6.70 -8.62 10.85
N THR A 32 -7.80 -7.99 10.47
CA THR A 32 -8.61 -8.35 9.31
C THR A 32 -8.92 -7.13 8.45
N TRP A 33 -9.28 -7.39 7.18
CA TRP A 33 -9.66 -6.42 6.18
C TRP A 33 -10.91 -6.91 5.45
N ASP A 34 -11.69 -5.98 4.91
CA ASP A 34 -12.85 -6.31 4.06
C ASP A 34 -12.39 -6.86 2.70
N GLU A 35 -11.27 -6.35 2.17
CA GLU A 35 -10.60 -6.92 0.99
C GLU A 35 -9.07 -6.83 1.10
N VAL A 36 -8.39 -7.79 0.46
CA VAL A 36 -6.93 -7.83 0.28
C VAL A 36 -6.60 -7.76 -1.20
N TRP A 37 -5.85 -6.74 -1.59
CA TRP A 37 -5.43 -6.50 -2.97
C TRP A 37 -3.93 -6.74 -3.11
N VAL A 38 -3.54 -7.46 -4.16
CA VAL A 38 -2.13 -7.83 -4.38
C VAL A 38 -1.58 -7.23 -5.66
N ILE A 39 -0.29 -6.90 -5.65
CA ILE A 39 0.42 -6.34 -6.80
C ILE A 39 1.32 -7.41 -7.43
N ASN A 40 1.14 -7.63 -8.74
CA ASN A 40 1.95 -8.55 -9.53
C ASN A 40 2.13 -9.92 -8.83
N SER A 41 3.36 -10.41 -8.67
CA SER A 41 3.64 -11.72 -8.10
C SER A 41 3.34 -11.88 -6.60
N ALA A 42 2.84 -10.85 -5.90
CA ALA A 42 2.39 -11.01 -4.51
C ALA A 42 1.25 -12.03 -4.40
N VAL A 43 0.47 -12.21 -5.47
CA VAL A 43 -0.59 -13.23 -5.57
C VAL A 43 -0.10 -14.67 -5.37
N SER A 44 1.20 -14.94 -5.58
CA SER A 44 1.74 -16.29 -5.38
C SER A 44 1.91 -16.67 -3.91
N VAL A 45 1.76 -15.72 -3.00
CA VAL A 45 1.99 -15.90 -1.55
C VAL A 45 0.75 -15.59 -0.74
N TYR A 46 0.04 -14.52 -1.08
CA TYR A 46 -1.08 -14.01 -0.29
C TYR A 46 -2.43 -14.34 -0.92
N HIS A 47 -3.43 -14.60 -0.07
CA HIS A 47 -4.83 -14.55 -0.48
C HIS A 47 -5.15 -13.17 -1.06
N ALA A 48 -5.92 -13.15 -2.15
CA ALA A 48 -6.28 -11.93 -2.84
C ALA A 48 -7.75 -11.94 -3.22
N ASP A 49 -8.45 -10.86 -2.91
CA ASP A 49 -9.79 -10.57 -3.44
C ASP A 49 -9.69 -9.88 -4.80
N ARG A 50 -8.58 -9.17 -5.05
CA ARG A 50 -8.25 -8.50 -6.32
C ARG A 50 -6.76 -8.48 -6.57
N MET A 51 -6.38 -8.45 -7.84
CA MET A 51 -4.99 -8.33 -8.26
C MET A 51 -4.82 -7.17 -9.23
N PHE A 52 -3.71 -6.45 -9.11
CA PHE A 52 -3.29 -5.44 -10.08
C PHE A 52 -1.99 -5.89 -10.74
N MET A 53 -2.04 -6.00 -12.06
CA MET A 53 -0.94 -6.38 -12.93
C MET A 53 -1.08 -5.61 -14.24
N MET A 54 -0.54 -4.39 -14.27
CA MET A 54 -0.76 -3.48 -15.41
C MET A 54 -0.01 -3.88 -16.68
N ASP A 55 1.03 -4.71 -16.57
CA ASP A 55 1.68 -5.29 -17.73
C ASP A 55 0.77 -6.32 -18.41
N PRO A 56 0.81 -6.45 -19.75
CA PRO A 56 0.04 -7.48 -20.45
C PRO A 56 0.52 -8.87 -20.05
N ALA A 57 -0.40 -9.84 -19.95
CA ALA A 57 -0.08 -11.22 -19.56
C ALA A 57 1.00 -11.87 -20.45
N SER A 58 1.05 -11.50 -21.74
CA SER A 58 2.08 -11.97 -22.67
C SER A 58 3.51 -11.65 -22.22
N ARG A 59 3.73 -10.58 -21.46
CA ARG A 59 5.06 -10.24 -20.89
C ARG A 59 5.56 -11.28 -19.89
N TYR A 60 4.66 -12.06 -19.29
CA TYR A 60 4.96 -13.14 -18.37
C TYR A 60 4.87 -14.52 -19.04
N LEU A 61 3.90 -14.68 -19.96
CA LEU A 61 3.60 -15.97 -20.58
C LEU A 61 4.50 -16.30 -21.78
N ASP A 62 4.94 -15.27 -22.52
CA ASP A 62 5.59 -15.41 -23.82
C ASP A 62 7.05 -14.94 -23.82
N THR A 63 7.45 -14.11 -22.84
CA THR A 63 8.79 -13.52 -22.77
C THR A 63 9.38 -13.63 -21.35
N GLU A 64 10.64 -13.20 -21.20
CA GLU A 64 11.35 -13.12 -19.91
C GLU A 64 11.38 -11.69 -19.35
N ASP A 65 10.61 -10.77 -19.94
CA ASP A 65 10.73 -9.33 -19.65
C ASP A 65 10.19 -8.94 -18.26
N ALA A 66 9.50 -9.85 -17.58
CA ALA A 66 9.04 -9.69 -16.20
C ALA A 66 10.14 -10.03 -15.15
N GLY A 67 11.33 -10.43 -15.59
CA GLY A 67 12.48 -10.69 -14.72
C GLY A 67 12.23 -11.83 -13.74
N LEU A 68 12.57 -11.63 -12.46
CA LEU A 68 12.42 -12.68 -11.43
C LEU A 68 10.97 -13.11 -11.17
N GLN A 69 9.99 -12.33 -11.65
CA GLN A 69 8.59 -12.68 -11.53
C GLN A 69 8.10 -13.61 -12.65
N THR A 70 8.83 -13.76 -13.76
CA THR A 70 8.34 -14.47 -14.96
C THR A 70 7.84 -15.87 -14.63
N GLU A 71 8.69 -16.73 -14.06
CA GLU A 71 8.36 -18.14 -13.86
C GLU A 71 7.24 -18.37 -12.84
N VAL A 72 7.19 -17.57 -11.78
CA VAL A 72 6.10 -17.66 -10.81
C VAL A 72 4.79 -17.19 -11.42
N MET A 73 4.80 -16.09 -12.17
CA MET A 73 3.62 -15.55 -12.84
C MET A 73 3.11 -16.47 -13.94
N ARG A 74 4.01 -17.06 -14.74
CA ARG A 74 3.67 -18.04 -15.76
C ARG A 74 2.94 -19.25 -15.18
N ARG A 75 3.32 -19.66 -13.97
CA ARG A 75 2.65 -20.75 -13.24
C ARG A 75 1.31 -20.33 -12.67
N VAL A 76 1.21 -19.17 -12.01
CA VAL A 76 0.01 -18.83 -11.23
C VAL A 76 -1.10 -18.19 -12.06
N LEU A 77 -0.76 -17.37 -13.06
CA LEU A 77 -1.75 -16.58 -13.80
C LEU A 77 -2.90 -17.43 -14.39
N PRO A 78 -2.63 -18.54 -15.12
CA PRO A 78 -3.71 -19.32 -15.74
C PRO A 78 -4.66 -19.97 -14.72
N ASP A 79 -4.20 -20.15 -13.49
CA ASP A 79 -4.94 -20.85 -12.42
C ASP A 79 -5.70 -19.90 -11.49
N ILE A 80 -5.58 -18.58 -11.68
CA ILE A 80 -6.32 -17.60 -10.88
C ILE A 80 -7.82 -17.69 -11.23
N PRO A 81 -8.71 -17.93 -10.23
CA PRO A 81 -10.15 -17.96 -10.44
C PRO A 81 -10.68 -16.67 -11.07
N ALA A 82 -11.67 -16.78 -11.96
CA ALA A 82 -12.26 -15.65 -12.66
C ALA A 82 -12.97 -14.65 -11.71
N GLU A 83 -13.32 -15.11 -10.51
CA GLU A 83 -13.91 -14.31 -9.44
C GLU A 83 -12.92 -13.33 -8.78
N ILE A 84 -11.61 -13.55 -8.96
CA ILE A 84 -10.54 -12.66 -8.47
C ILE A 84 -10.09 -11.80 -9.66
N PRO A 85 -10.68 -10.61 -9.88
CA PRO A 85 -10.35 -9.81 -11.04
C PRO A 85 -8.88 -9.36 -11.02
N ILE A 86 -8.20 -9.59 -12.14
CA ILE A 86 -6.85 -9.10 -12.40
C ILE A 86 -6.96 -7.85 -13.29
N TYR A 87 -6.73 -6.68 -12.72
CA TYR A 87 -6.72 -5.44 -13.49
C TYR A 87 -5.41 -5.32 -14.29
N SER A 88 -5.54 -5.25 -15.61
CA SER A 88 -4.42 -5.08 -16.54
C SER A 88 -4.72 -4.04 -17.63
N CYS A 89 -3.73 -3.74 -18.47
CA CYS A 89 -3.89 -2.83 -19.61
C CYS A 89 -4.60 -3.48 -20.82
N VAL A 90 -4.71 -4.80 -20.85
CA VAL A 90 -5.37 -5.54 -21.94
C VAL A 90 -5.82 -6.92 -21.45
N LYS A 91 -6.88 -7.49 -22.03
CA LYS A 91 -7.33 -8.87 -21.77
C LYS A 91 -6.42 -9.91 -22.44
N ASP A 92 -6.42 -11.13 -21.89
CA ASP A 92 -5.77 -12.30 -22.49
C ASP A 92 -6.65 -13.54 -22.26
N GLU A 93 -6.97 -14.28 -23.33
CA GLU A 93 -7.85 -15.45 -23.25
C GLU A 93 -7.28 -16.59 -22.39
N ARG A 94 -5.95 -16.63 -22.23
CA ARG A 94 -5.26 -17.63 -21.40
C ARG A 94 -5.40 -17.35 -19.91
N VAL A 95 -5.84 -16.13 -19.55
CA VAL A 95 -6.02 -15.69 -18.16
C VAL A 95 -7.41 -15.05 -18.03
N PRO A 96 -8.48 -15.86 -17.91
CA PRO A 96 -9.86 -15.37 -17.94
C PRO A 96 -10.21 -14.37 -16.84
N ALA A 97 -9.46 -14.36 -15.74
CA ALA A 97 -9.60 -13.42 -14.63
C ALA A 97 -9.19 -11.97 -15.01
N ILE A 98 -8.50 -11.76 -16.13
CA ILE A 98 -8.08 -10.42 -16.54
C ILE A 98 -9.26 -9.56 -17.00
N VAL A 99 -9.36 -8.40 -16.36
CA VAL A 99 -10.25 -7.31 -16.75
C VAL A 99 -9.42 -6.08 -17.12
N GLU A 100 -9.89 -5.33 -18.11
CA GLU A 100 -9.26 -4.04 -18.45
C GLU A 100 -9.47 -3.03 -17.32
N TYR A 101 -8.39 -2.40 -16.90
CA TYR A 101 -8.44 -1.32 -15.91
C TYR A 101 -9.25 -0.12 -16.44
N PRO A 102 -10.14 0.49 -15.64
CA PRO A 102 -11.00 1.60 -16.06
C PRO A 102 -10.23 2.93 -16.11
N LEU A 103 -9.22 3.02 -16.98
CA LEU A 103 -8.30 4.15 -17.05
C LEU A 103 -9.02 5.44 -17.44
N ALA A 104 -9.91 5.38 -18.43
CA ALA A 104 -10.61 6.57 -18.94
C ALA A 104 -11.55 7.16 -17.88
N GLU A 105 -12.26 6.31 -17.15
CA GLU A 105 -13.17 6.72 -16.07
C GLU A 105 -12.41 7.36 -14.92
N ILE A 106 -11.33 6.72 -14.45
CA ILE A 106 -10.52 7.22 -13.33
C ILE A 106 -9.77 8.49 -13.72
N ALA A 107 -9.15 8.53 -14.90
CA ALA A 107 -8.46 9.73 -15.39
C ALA A 107 -9.43 10.89 -15.62
N GLY A 108 -10.64 10.60 -16.10
CA GLY A 108 -11.71 11.57 -16.28
C GLY A 108 -12.24 12.12 -14.95
N GLU A 109 -12.50 11.27 -13.96
CA GLU A 109 -13.03 11.67 -12.65
C GLU A 109 -12.02 12.52 -11.87
N PHE A 110 -10.72 12.19 -11.92
CA PHE A 110 -9.69 12.88 -11.13
C PHE A 110 -8.82 13.87 -11.92
N ALA A 111 -9.14 14.08 -13.20
CA ALA A 111 -8.49 15.01 -14.13
C ALA A 111 -6.95 14.86 -14.18
N THR A 112 -6.45 13.63 -14.17
CA THR A 112 -5.00 13.35 -14.23
C THR A 112 -4.73 11.93 -14.74
N VAL A 113 -3.56 11.75 -15.36
CA VAL A 113 -3.04 10.46 -15.84
C VAL A 113 -1.67 10.14 -15.22
N TYR A 114 -1.38 10.70 -14.03
CA TYR A 114 -0.08 10.50 -13.40
C TYR A 114 0.04 9.09 -12.81
N PHE A 115 0.35 8.13 -13.67
CA PHE A 115 0.54 6.72 -13.36
C PHE A 115 1.90 6.26 -13.90
N ASN A 116 2.81 5.84 -13.02
CA ASN A 116 4.13 5.36 -13.45
C ASN A 116 4.48 3.95 -12.94
N ASN A 117 3.60 3.34 -12.15
CA ASN A 117 3.79 1.98 -11.62
C ASN A 117 2.44 1.34 -11.27
N THR A 118 2.37 0.00 -11.20
CA THR A 118 1.15 -0.75 -10.89
C THR A 118 0.48 -0.36 -9.56
N VAL A 119 1.25 -0.02 -8.54
CA VAL A 119 0.71 0.36 -7.22
C VAL A 119 -0.14 1.63 -7.32
N SER A 120 0.29 2.61 -8.11
CA SER A 120 -0.46 3.86 -8.32
C SER A 120 -1.85 3.62 -8.95
N TYR A 121 -1.98 2.60 -9.81
CA TYR A 121 -3.28 2.18 -10.35
C TYR A 121 -4.17 1.59 -9.26
N ALA A 122 -3.63 0.74 -8.37
CA ALA A 122 -4.40 0.20 -7.25
C ALA A 122 -4.91 1.31 -6.31
N ILE A 123 -4.07 2.30 -5.99
CA ILE A 123 -4.47 3.43 -5.13
C ILE A 123 -5.57 4.27 -5.80
N ALA A 124 -5.42 4.61 -7.08
CA ALA A 124 -6.44 5.37 -7.80
C ALA A 124 -7.76 4.61 -7.94
N PHE A 125 -7.70 3.28 -8.08
CA PHE A 125 -8.88 2.43 -8.08
C PHE A 125 -9.56 2.41 -6.70
N ALA A 126 -8.80 2.37 -5.60
CA ALA A 126 -9.32 2.50 -4.25
C ALA A 126 -10.04 3.84 -4.03
N LEU A 127 -9.42 4.94 -4.48
CA LEU A 127 -10.03 6.27 -4.47
C LEU A 127 -11.31 6.30 -5.29
N TRP A 128 -11.28 5.76 -6.51
CA TRP A 128 -12.45 5.65 -7.36
C TRP A 128 -13.57 4.92 -6.63
N CYS A 129 -13.29 3.78 -6.02
CA CYS A 129 -14.28 3.00 -5.27
C CYS A 129 -14.71 3.64 -3.94
N ARG A 130 -14.05 4.72 -3.50
CA ARG A 130 -14.34 5.45 -2.25
C ARG A 130 -14.25 4.56 -1.02
N VAL A 131 -13.22 3.72 -0.97
CA VAL A 131 -12.91 2.91 0.22
C VAL A 131 -12.73 3.80 1.45
N GLY A 132 -12.94 3.26 2.65
CA GLY A 132 -12.83 4.02 3.90
C GLY A 132 -11.39 4.09 4.43
N HIS A 133 -10.60 3.04 4.19
CA HIS A 133 -9.25 2.92 4.73
C HIS A 133 -8.39 2.01 3.84
N ILE A 134 -7.14 2.42 3.58
CA ILE A 134 -6.11 1.63 2.90
C ILE A 134 -4.93 1.39 3.85
N ASP A 135 -4.64 0.13 4.19
CA ASP A 135 -3.39 -0.29 4.84
C ASP A 135 -2.39 -0.78 3.75
N PHE A 136 -1.21 -0.16 3.66
CA PHE A 136 -0.17 -0.49 2.67
C PHE A 136 0.88 -1.45 3.22
N TYR A 137 1.26 -2.47 2.46
CA TYR A 137 2.31 -3.43 2.82
C TYR A 137 3.23 -3.69 1.62
N GLY A 138 4.55 -3.70 1.81
CA GLY A 138 5.50 -3.97 0.72
C GLY A 138 5.61 -2.86 -0.33
N ILE A 139 5.28 -1.62 0.03
CA ILE A 139 5.28 -0.45 -0.87
C ILE A 139 6.48 0.46 -0.56
N ASP A 140 7.69 -0.12 -0.52
CA ASP A 140 8.82 0.53 0.14
C ASP A 140 9.55 1.58 -0.72
N PHE A 141 9.72 1.34 -2.03
CA PHE A 141 10.33 2.32 -2.96
C PHE A 141 11.69 2.93 -2.54
N SER A 142 12.43 2.32 -1.62
CA SER A 142 13.77 2.77 -1.23
C SER A 142 14.65 1.55 -1.01
N TYR A 143 15.42 1.20 -2.05
CA TYR A 143 16.33 0.07 -2.03
C TYR A 143 17.77 0.56 -2.18
N LYS A 144 18.67 0.08 -1.32
CA LYS A 144 20.06 0.56 -1.16
C LYS A 144 20.89 0.63 -2.46
N HIS A 145 20.47 -0.06 -3.53
CA HIS A 145 21.21 -0.17 -4.79
C HIS A 145 20.44 0.38 -6.01
N ASN A 146 19.26 0.98 -5.86
CA ASN A 146 18.45 1.44 -7.00
C ASN A 146 17.59 2.69 -6.66
N LEU A 147 18.26 3.76 -6.22
CA LEU A 147 17.63 4.98 -5.70
C LEU A 147 16.70 5.67 -6.71
N HIS A 148 17.19 5.98 -7.92
CA HIS A 148 16.46 6.85 -8.87
C HIS A 148 15.14 6.26 -9.39
N PHE A 149 15.09 4.96 -9.71
CA PHE A 149 13.86 4.32 -10.20
C PHE A 149 12.85 4.09 -9.07
N ALA A 150 13.35 3.83 -7.86
CA ALA A 150 12.51 3.62 -6.69
C ALA A 150 11.86 4.94 -6.23
N GLU A 151 12.59 6.06 -6.25
CA GLU A 151 12.08 7.40 -5.92
C GLU A 151 10.94 7.87 -6.85
N ALA A 152 11.04 7.60 -8.15
CA ALA A 152 9.99 7.97 -9.11
C ALA A 152 8.66 7.24 -8.81
N GLY A 153 8.72 5.95 -8.47
CA GLY A 153 7.53 5.18 -8.08
C GLY A 153 6.89 5.70 -6.79
N ARG A 154 7.72 6.11 -5.82
CA ARG A 154 7.27 6.68 -4.54
C ARG A 154 6.44 7.93 -4.73
N ALA A 155 6.96 8.91 -5.47
CA ALA A 155 6.30 10.20 -5.67
C ALA A 155 4.93 10.07 -6.35
N CYS A 156 4.77 9.13 -7.29
CA CYS A 156 3.49 8.86 -7.93
C CYS A 156 2.47 8.24 -6.96
N CYS A 157 2.90 7.31 -6.12
CA CYS A 157 2.01 6.74 -5.09
C CYS A 157 1.60 7.78 -4.06
N GLU A 158 2.54 8.57 -3.54
CA GLU A 158 2.28 9.64 -2.57
C GLU A 158 1.33 10.72 -3.13
N PHE A 159 1.41 11.02 -4.43
CA PHE A 159 0.44 11.88 -5.09
C PHE A 159 -1.00 11.33 -5.03
N TRP A 160 -1.18 10.04 -5.33
CA TRP A 160 -2.52 9.42 -5.26
C TRP A 160 -3.00 9.24 -3.82
N ILE A 161 -2.09 8.95 -2.89
CA ILE A 161 -2.40 8.89 -1.45
C ILE A 161 -2.88 10.25 -0.96
N SER A 162 -2.24 11.35 -1.38
CA SER A 162 -2.69 12.71 -1.02
C SER A 162 -4.12 12.99 -1.51
N LYS A 163 -4.48 12.52 -2.71
CA LYS A 163 -5.87 12.61 -3.21
C LYS A 163 -6.83 11.77 -2.36
N CYS A 164 -6.44 10.56 -1.95
CA CYS A 164 -7.23 9.72 -1.05
C CYS A 164 -7.50 10.41 0.29
N MET A 165 -6.45 10.95 0.92
CA MET A 165 -6.57 11.68 2.18
C MET A 165 -7.48 12.91 2.06
N SER A 166 -7.41 13.61 0.92
CA SER A 166 -8.27 14.78 0.64
C SER A 166 -9.75 14.42 0.52
N GLU A 167 -10.06 13.19 0.14
CA GLU A 167 -11.42 12.63 0.10
C GLU A 167 -11.81 11.90 1.39
N GLY A 168 -11.02 12.04 2.46
CA GLY A 168 -11.30 11.46 3.78
C GLY A 168 -10.99 9.96 3.91
N ILE A 169 -10.25 9.38 2.97
CA ILE A 169 -9.79 7.98 3.07
C ILE A 169 -8.63 7.91 4.06
N MET A 170 -8.75 7.04 5.07
CA MET A 170 -7.68 6.80 6.04
C MET A 170 -6.55 5.99 5.42
N ILE A 171 -5.31 6.27 5.84
CA ILE A 171 -4.11 5.65 5.30
C ILE A 171 -3.27 5.08 6.43
N GLY A 172 -2.93 3.79 6.32
CA GLY A 172 -2.02 3.09 7.22
C GLY A 172 -0.80 2.55 6.46
N ALA A 173 0.36 2.57 7.10
CA ALA A 173 1.57 1.89 6.64
C ALA A 173 2.37 1.39 7.86
N PRO A 174 3.07 0.25 7.78
CA PRO A 174 3.95 -0.22 8.83
C PRO A 174 5.11 0.73 9.07
N SER A 175 5.58 0.81 10.32
CA SER A 175 6.78 1.58 10.69
C SER A 175 8.06 1.03 10.05
N SER A 176 8.03 -0.17 9.47
CA SER A 176 9.15 -0.70 8.68
C SER A 176 9.21 -0.15 7.25
N SER A 177 8.11 0.44 6.75
CA SER A 177 7.99 0.87 5.36
C SER A 177 8.57 2.28 5.15
N SER A 178 9.27 2.47 4.03
CA SER A 178 9.74 3.79 3.59
C SER A 178 8.71 4.62 2.83
N LEU A 179 7.49 4.12 2.63
CA LEU A 179 6.38 4.92 2.09
C LEU A 179 6.07 6.10 3.02
N MET A 180 6.00 7.33 2.50
CA MET A 180 5.80 8.55 3.30
C MET A 180 6.80 8.69 4.45
N ASP A 181 8.00 8.14 4.28
CA ASP A 181 9.08 8.13 5.28
C ASP A 181 8.63 7.56 6.64
N ASN A 182 7.74 6.54 6.61
CA ASN A 182 7.17 6.02 7.85
C ASN A 182 8.18 5.31 8.75
N ASN A 183 9.26 4.79 8.16
CA ASN A 183 10.42 4.19 8.83
C ASN A 183 11.49 5.16 9.32
N VAL A 184 11.25 6.47 9.20
CA VAL A 184 12.10 7.49 9.79
C VAL A 184 11.71 7.68 11.25
N GLU A 185 12.71 7.73 12.13
CA GLU A 185 12.53 7.99 13.56
C GLU A 185 11.72 9.27 13.79
N LEU A 186 10.84 9.27 14.79
CA LEU A 186 9.86 10.33 15.03
C LEU A 186 10.52 11.72 15.13
N ASP A 187 11.71 11.81 15.74
CA ASP A 187 12.46 13.07 15.91
C ASP A 187 13.26 13.51 14.67
N GLN A 188 13.28 12.69 13.61
CA GLN A 188 13.90 12.98 12.32
C GLN A 188 12.88 13.36 11.24
N LYS A 189 11.59 13.04 11.43
CA LYS A 189 10.54 13.27 10.41
C LYS A 189 10.37 14.74 10.01
N LEU A 190 10.50 15.67 10.95
CA LEU A 190 10.40 17.10 10.66
C LEU A 190 11.75 17.66 10.19
N TYR A 191 11.89 17.81 8.88
CA TYR A 191 13.10 18.38 8.29
C TYR A 191 13.40 19.79 8.85
N GLY A 192 14.66 20.05 9.19
CA GLY A 192 15.10 21.28 9.87
C GLY A 192 14.90 21.23 11.38
N TYR A 193 13.72 20.81 11.86
CA TYR A 193 13.39 20.75 13.29
C TYR A 193 14.18 19.66 14.05
N HIS A 194 14.54 18.56 13.38
CA HIS A 194 15.40 17.51 13.93
C HIS A 194 16.81 18.01 14.33
N ARG A 195 17.20 19.22 13.92
CA ARG A 195 18.50 19.82 14.25
C ARG A 195 18.47 20.69 15.52
N LEU A 196 17.31 20.88 16.14
CA LEU A 196 17.19 21.61 17.40
C LEU A 196 17.79 20.78 18.55
N HIS A 197 18.24 21.46 19.62
CA HIS A 197 18.71 20.79 20.84
C HIS A 197 17.65 19.87 21.45
N ASP A 198 16.39 20.30 21.40
CA ASP A 198 15.21 19.49 21.72
C ASP A 198 14.31 19.45 20.47
N PRO A 199 14.42 18.40 19.64
CA PRO A 199 13.69 18.28 18.37
C PRO A 199 12.17 18.39 18.56
N LEU A 200 11.48 19.01 17.60
CA LEU A 200 10.02 18.88 17.54
C LEU A 200 9.63 17.53 16.94
N VAL A 201 8.62 16.91 17.54
CA VAL A 201 7.97 15.70 17.06
C VAL A 201 6.51 16.01 16.71
N ALA A 202 5.98 15.35 15.69
CA ALA A 202 4.59 15.46 15.27
C ALA A 202 3.91 14.09 15.35
N ILE A 203 2.84 14.00 16.13
CA ILE A 203 2.01 12.81 16.26
C ILE A 203 0.57 13.19 15.97
N MET A 204 -0.20 12.27 15.41
CA MET A 204 -1.60 12.50 15.15
C MET A 204 -2.43 11.98 16.32
N ASP A 205 -3.46 12.74 16.71
CA ASP A 205 -4.40 12.30 17.73
C ASP A 205 -5.53 11.43 17.18
N ASN A 206 -6.36 10.91 18.08
CA ASN A 206 -7.51 10.07 17.73
C ASN A 206 -8.55 10.79 16.84
N ASP A 207 -8.52 12.12 16.79
CA ASP A 207 -9.39 12.98 15.97
C ASP A 207 -8.70 13.43 14.66
N SER A 208 -7.59 12.80 14.27
CA SER A 208 -6.79 13.17 13.09
C SER A 208 -6.19 14.58 13.13
N ARG A 209 -5.97 15.14 14.32
CA ARG A 209 -5.29 16.44 14.52
C ARG A 209 -3.83 16.22 14.84
N TRP A 210 -2.98 17.11 14.36
CA TRP A 210 -1.55 17.07 14.65
C TRP A 210 -1.23 17.70 16.00
N LEU A 211 -0.64 16.91 16.89
CA LEU A 211 0.04 17.37 18.10
C LEU A 211 1.52 17.55 17.78
N ILE A 212 2.03 18.76 17.95
CA ILE A 212 3.44 19.10 17.74
C ILE A 212 4.01 19.57 19.08
N CYS A 213 5.03 18.89 19.58
CA CYS A 213 5.68 19.23 20.85
C CYS A 213 7.19 18.92 20.80
N PRO A 214 8.00 19.49 21.72
CA PRO A 214 9.38 19.06 21.90
C PRO A 214 9.46 17.59 22.32
N LYS A 215 10.47 16.86 21.85
CA LYS A 215 10.67 15.43 22.15
C LYS A 215 10.69 15.17 23.65
N SER A 216 11.30 16.06 24.43
CA SER A 216 11.35 15.96 25.89
C SER A 216 9.97 15.96 26.57
N GLN A 217 8.94 16.51 25.92
CA GLN A 217 7.57 16.64 26.42
C GLN A 217 6.61 15.59 25.85
N LEU A 218 7.07 14.75 24.92
CA LEU A 218 6.23 13.79 24.21
C LEU A 218 5.42 12.89 25.15
N ASN A 219 6.06 12.32 26.17
CA ASN A 219 5.38 11.41 27.10
C ASN A 219 4.26 12.09 27.90
N GLU A 220 4.41 13.37 28.22
CA GLU A 220 3.39 14.16 28.90
C GLU A 220 2.24 14.47 27.94
N ALA A 221 2.56 14.90 26.72
CA ALA A 221 1.59 15.22 25.69
C ALA A 221 0.74 13.99 25.30
N VAL A 222 1.37 12.82 25.15
CA VAL A 222 0.68 11.53 24.89
C VAL A 222 -0.32 11.18 26.00
N LYS A 223 0.07 11.35 27.26
CA LYS A 223 -0.80 11.08 28.41
C LYS A 223 -1.97 12.06 28.48
N GLN A 224 -1.73 13.35 28.25
CA GLN A 224 -2.76 14.38 28.29
C GLN A 224 -3.82 14.19 27.19
N HIS A 225 -3.40 13.68 26.04
CA HIS A 225 -4.26 13.48 24.87
C HIS A 225 -4.76 12.03 24.71
N GLU A 226 -4.49 11.14 25.66
CA GLU A 226 -4.89 9.72 25.65
C GLU A 226 -4.54 9.00 24.32
N LEU A 227 -3.35 9.28 23.79
CA LEU A 227 -2.92 8.76 22.51
C LEU A 227 -2.46 7.31 22.64
N GLN A 228 -2.90 6.48 21.69
CA GLN A 228 -2.38 5.12 21.51
C GLN A 228 -1.48 5.11 20.28
N PHE A 229 -0.32 4.47 20.43
CA PHE A 229 0.59 4.23 19.30
C PHE A 229 0.40 2.80 18.81
N ASP A 230 0.31 2.64 17.49
CA ASP A 230 0.48 1.32 16.88
C ASP A 230 1.95 0.90 17.05
N GLU A 231 2.19 -0.04 17.96
CA GLU A 231 3.50 -0.70 18.06
C GLU A 231 3.74 -1.53 16.79
N ALA A 232 5.00 -1.66 16.40
CA ALA A 232 5.36 -2.57 15.31
C ALA A 232 4.84 -3.98 15.67
N PRO A 233 4.15 -4.67 14.73
CA PRO A 233 3.55 -5.94 15.05
C PRO A 233 4.64 -6.93 15.43
N THR A 234 4.51 -7.54 16.61
CA THR A 234 5.40 -8.61 17.07
C THR A 234 4.80 -9.96 16.72
N ALA A 235 5.67 -10.97 16.54
CA ALA A 235 5.21 -12.33 16.33
C ALA A 235 4.32 -12.78 17.50
N PRO A 236 3.28 -13.59 17.26
CA PRO A 236 2.42 -14.09 18.33
C PRO A 236 3.23 -14.71 19.47
N GLU A 237 2.76 -14.52 20.71
CA GLU A 237 3.35 -15.14 21.89
C GLU A 237 3.48 -16.67 21.70
N PRO A 238 4.58 -17.28 22.16
CA PRO A 238 4.70 -18.74 22.17
C PRO A 238 3.52 -19.35 22.92
N TYR A 239 3.01 -20.49 22.43
CA TYR A 239 1.93 -21.23 23.08
C TYR A 239 2.24 -21.45 24.57
N ARG A 240 1.42 -20.88 25.45
CA ARG A 240 1.47 -21.14 26.89
C ARG A 240 0.54 -22.33 27.15
N GLY A 241 1.11 -23.53 27.16
CA GLY A 241 0.39 -24.76 27.44
C GLY A 241 -0.14 -24.84 28.86
#